data_AF-A0A537ISA9-F1
#
_entry.id   AF-A0A537ISA9-F1
#
_cell.length_a   1.000
_cell.length_b   1.000
_cell.length_c   1.000
_cell.angle_alpha   90.00
_cell.angle_beta   90.00
_cell.angle_gamma   90.00
#
_symmetry.space_group_name_H-M   'P 1'
#
loop_
_entity.id
_entity.type
_entity.pdbx_description
1 polymer ?
#
loop_
_entity_poly.entity_id
_entity_poly.type
_entity_poly.pdbx_seq_one_letter_code
_entity_poly.pdbx_strand_id
1 'polypeptide(L)' 'MGVVYADITLINAVDVELAERHIIGEEEIKQMTVRMLVDSGAYLMSINRSVQEQLNLRFIERR' A
#
# COMPACT_ATOMS: atom_id res chain seq x y z
N MET A 1 6.19 24.54 -13.15
CA MET A 1 5.89 23.50 -12.16
C MET A 1 5.26 22.34 -12.90
N GLY A 2 5.88 21.16 -12.86
CA GLY A 2 5.46 19.98 -13.60
C GLY A 2 4.75 18.97 -12.70
N VAL A 3 3.91 18.12 -13.29
CA VAL A 3 3.32 16.99 -12.60
C VAL A 3 4.40 15.91 -12.47
N VAL A 4 4.82 15.59 -11.25
CA VAL A 4 5.82 14.56 -10.99
C VAL A 4 5.12 13.27 -10.61
N TYR A 5 5.52 12.18 -11.26
CA TYR A 5 5.08 10.84 -10.92
C TYR A 5 6.26 10.01 -10.43
N ALA A 6 5.98 9.11 -9.49
CA ALA A 6 6.92 8.11 -9.02
C ALA A 6 6.27 6.72 -9.08
N ASP A 7 7.06 5.73 -9.48
CA ASP A 7 6.68 4.33 -9.34
C ASP A 7 7.15 3.86 -7.96
N ILE A 8 6.20 3.41 -7.14
CA ILE A 8 6.47 2.92 -5.78
C ILE A 8 5.82 1.57 -5.58
N THR A 9 6.39 0.76 -4.70
CA THR A 9 5.80 -0.51 -4.28
C THR A 9 5.09 -0.34 -2.95
N LEU A 10 3.81 -0.68 -2.92
CA LEU A 10 3.02 -0.78 -1.70
C LEU A 10 3.02 -2.24 -1.26
N ILE A 11 3.22 -2.47 0.05
CA ILE A 11 3.30 -3.79 0.66
C ILE A 11 2.34 -3.82 1.85
N ASN A 12 1.59 -4.92 2.02
CA ASN A 12 0.77 -5.11 3.20
C ASN A 12 1.65 -5.41 4.42
N ALA A 13 1.73 -4.45 5.35
CA ALA A 13 2.56 -4.58 6.55
C ALA A 13 2.13 -5.73 7.49
N VAL A 14 0.84 -6.08 7.54
CA VAL A 14 0.36 -7.20 8.37
C VAL A 14 0.84 -8.52 7.79
N ASP A 15 0.79 -8.68 6.47
CA ASP A 15 1.29 -9.89 5.81
C ASP A 15 2.80 -10.07 6.05
N VAL A 16 3.58 -8.97 6.03
CA VAL A 16 5.02 -9.01 6.36
C VAL A 16 5.23 -9.55 7.79
N GLU A 17 4.49 -9.02 8.77
CA GLU A 17 4.60 -9.50 10.16
C GLU A 17 4.21 -10.99 10.30
N LEU A 18 3.18 -11.43 9.57
CA LEU A 18 2.75 -12.83 9.58
C LEU A 18 3.79 -13.76 8.95
N ALA A 19 4.46 -13.32 7.87
CA ALA A 19 5.53 -14.07 7.23
C ALA A 19 6.75 -14.19 8.15
N GLU A 20 7.15 -13.12 8.83
CA GLU A 20 8.23 -13.15 9.84
C GLU A 20 7.92 -14.16 10.97
N ARG A 21 6.64 -14.28 11.34
CA ARG A 21 6.15 -15.26 12.32
C ARG A 21 5.90 -16.66 11.75
N HIS A 22 6.23 -16.90 10.48
CA HIS A 22 6.05 -18.17 9.77
C HIS A 22 4.58 -18.66 9.75
N ILE A 23 3.62 -17.73 9.78
CA ILE A 23 2.18 -18.03 9.69
C ILE A 23 1.73 -18.15 8.23
N ILE A 24 2.34 -17.37 7.34
CA ILE A 24 2.20 -17.42 5.88
C ILE A 24 3.58 -17.51 5.24
N GLY A 25 3.66 -17.91 3.96
CA GLY A 25 4.89 -17.85 3.17
C GLY A 25 5.25 -16.41 2.76
N GLU A 26 6.53 -16.15 2.48
CA GLU A 26 6.98 -14.85 1.96
C GLU A 26 6.34 -14.53 0.59
N GLU A 27 6.05 -15.55 -0.19
CA GLU A 27 5.35 -15.47 -1.47
C GLU A 27 3.86 -15.05 -1.34
N GLU A 28 3.30 -15.16 -0.13
CA GLU A 28 1.91 -14.80 0.15
C GLU A 28 1.75 -13.32 0.55
N ILE A 29 2.86 -12.60 0.72
CA ILE A 29 2.87 -11.17 1.05
C ILE A 29 2.31 -10.38 -0.12
N LYS A 30 1.15 -9.74 0.10
CA LYS A 30 0.53 -8.89 -0.92
C LYS A 30 1.33 -7.61 -1.10
N GLN A 31 1.72 -7.39 -2.35
CA GLN A 31 2.40 -6.17 -2.79
C GLN A 31 1.99 -5.82 -4.21
N MET A 32 2.06 -4.53 -4.54
CA MET A 32 1.87 -4.06 -5.91
C MET A 32 2.67 -2.80 -6.18
N THR A 33 3.16 -2.66 -7.41
CA THR A 33 3.79 -1.42 -7.88
C THR A 33 2.71 -0.52 -8.48
N VAL A 34 2.68 0.73 -8.04
CA VAL A 34 1.75 1.75 -8.49
C VAL A 34 2.49 2.99 -8.94
N ARG A 35 1.96 3.65 -9.97
CA ARG A 35 2.41 4.97 -10.39
C ARG A 35 1.61 6.03 -9.67
N MET A 36 2.24 6.77 -8.75
CA MET A 36 1.58 7.78 -7.91
C MET A 36 1.98 9.19 -8.30
N LEU A 37 1.02 10.12 -8.14
CA LEU A 37 1.27 11.55 -8.21
C LEU A 37 2.02 11.99 -6.95
N VAL A 38 3.13 12.71 -7.12
CA VAL A 38 3.86 13.33 -6.01
C VAL A 38 3.24 14.69 -5.70
N ASP A 39 2.64 14.82 -4.52
CA ASP A 39 2.02 16.05 -4.04
C ASP A 39 2.61 16.43 -2.67
N SER A 40 3.47 17.44 -2.65
CA SER A 40 4.08 17.96 -1.41
C SER A 40 3.09 18.73 -0.52
N GLY A 41 1.90 19.07 -1.03
CA GLY A 41 0.83 19.70 -0.25
C GLY A 41 -0.08 18.70 0.47
N ALA A 42 0.02 17.40 0.14
CA ALA A 42 -0.77 16.36 0.77
C ALA A 42 -0.09 15.84 2.04
N TYR A 43 -0.82 15.82 3.16
CA TYR A 43 -0.32 15.25 4.42
C TYR A 43 -0.41 13.71 4.44
N LEU A 44 -1.41 13.15 3.76
CA LEU A 44 -1.67 11.71 3.73
C LEU A 44 -1.55 11.17 2.31
N MET A 45 -1.00 9.97 2.21
CA MET A 45 -1.12 9.18 0.99
C MET A 45 -2.58 8.77 0.81
N SER A 46 -3.15 9.10 -0.34
CA SER A 46 -4.47 8.63 -0.77
C SER A 46 -4.30 7.53 -1.80
N ILE A 47 -4.95 6.39 -1.58
CA ILE A 47 -5.04 5.29 -2.54
C ILE A 47 -6.50 5.06 -2.93
N ASN A 48 -6.73 4.52 -4.11
CA ASN A 48 -8.07 4.16 -4.54
C ASN A 48 -8.51 2.81 -3.94
N ARG A 49 -9.81 2.52 -4.05
CA ARG A 49 -10.40 1.28 -3.55
C ARG A 49 -9.82 0.02 -4.18
N SER A 50 -9.49 0.06 -5.48
CA SER A 50 -8.90 -1.10 -6.17
C SER A 50 -7.54 -1.49 -5.59
N VAL A 51 -6.67 -0.50 -5.29
CA VAL A 51 -5.38 -0.73 -4.62
C VAL A 51 -5.59 -1.29 -3.21
N GLN A 52 -6.55 -0.72 -2.46
CA GLN A 52 -6.89 -1.19 -1.11
C GLN A 52 -7.39 -2.65 -1.10
N GLU A 53 -8.23 -3.04 -2.06
CA GLU A 53 -8.75 -4.41 -2.22
C GLU A 53 -7.65 -5.39 -2.65
N GLN A 54 -6.80 -5.03 -3.61
CA GLN A 54 -5.70 -5.89 -4.08
C GLN A 54 -4.66 -6.14 -2.99
N LEU A 55 -4.38 -5.14 -2.14
CA LEU A 55 -3.51 -5.27 -0.99
C LEU A 55 -4.21 -5.84 0.25
N ASN A 56 -5.53 -6.09 0.18
CA ASN A 56 -6.35 -6.57 1.30
C ASN A 56 -6.18 -5.73 2.58
N LEU A 57 -6.07 -4.41 2.44
CA LEU A 57 -5.89 -3.52 3.60
C LEU A 57 -7.22 -3.37 4.33
N ARG A 58 -7.22 -3.42 5.67
CA ARG A 58 -8.46 -3.23 6.43
C ARG A 58 -8.92 -1.77 6.38
N PHE A 59 -10.21 -1.55 6.19
CA PHE A 59 -10.80 -0.23 6.41
C PHE A 59 -10.95 0.00 7.92
N ILE A 60 -10.35 1.10 8.41
CA ILE A 60 -10.50 1.53 9.80
C ILE A 60 -11.31 2.81 9.77
N GLU A 61 -12.58 2.72 10.15
CA GLU A 61 -13.43 3.89 10.33
C GLU A 61 -12.87 4.72 11.50
N ARG A 62 -12.55 6.00 11.25
CA ARG A 62 -12.26 6.94 12.34
C ARG A 62 -13.60 7.48 12.84
N ARG A 63 -14.04 6.98 14.00
CA ARG A 63 -15.13 7.58 14.78
C ARG A 63 -14.65 8.81 15.54
#